data_AF-A0A7G8HDV5-F1
#
_entry.id   AF-A0A7G8HDV5-F1
#
_cell.length_a   1.000
_cell.length_b   1.000
_cell.length_c   1.000
_cell.angle_alpha   90.00
_cell.angle_beta   90.00
_cell.angle_gamma   90.00
#
_symmetry.space_group_name_H-M   'P 1'
#
loop_
_entity.id
_entity.type
_entity.pdbx_description
1 polymer ?
#
loop_
_entity_poly.entity_id
_entity_poly.type
_entity_poly.pdbx_seq_one_letter_code
_entity_poly.pdbx_strand_id
1 'polypeptide(L)'
;MTPTLYLHWTATPYDWIRPGHYHSIISGDGRVHRLHDYNVDLPAHTYGRNRNSIALSCACMGGVPDPWTQPPTDAQLSSLCSEAAAVARSLGWGADQITVERVMTHAEAASNRDGRWMHDNYGPVIWGGTGERWDLLQLSKNGATDGGEQLRHRIQALLRESDARPEQELLAFRGITTIQARGRELSVQLDSLGRSWALASDLLERYELPFAWDASHRRLLIGAMDVSPTFREDGVQAEVGWPLFEMSLQSGSAPVILRGILRSGADGDRAWCRVVEFAEEFGISVGFDPLWLGERRGG
;
A
#
# COMPACT_ATOMS: atom_id res chain seq x y z
N MET A 1 -15.82 8.39 -11.23
CA MET A 1 -15.78 9.23 -10.02
C MET A 1 -14.45 8.97 -9.34
N THR A 2 -13.82 9.96 -8.72
CA THR A 2 -12.56 9.73 -7.99
C THR A 2 -12.86 9.05 -6.64
N PRO A 3 -12.03 8.12 -6.15
CA PRO A 3 -12.30 7.45 -4.88
C PRO A 3 -12.12 8.41 -3.68
N THR A 4 -12.70 8.09 -2.53
CA THR A 4 -12.43 8.78 -1.26
C THR A 4 -11.46 7.95 -0.41
N LEU A 5 -10.45 8.59 0.17
CA LEU A 5 -9.56 7.96 1.16
C LEU A 5 -10.14 8.13 2.57
N TYR A 6 -10.31 7.01 3.26
CA TYR A 6 -10.67 6.94 4.66
C TYR A 6 -9.48 6.52 5.51
N LEU A 7 -9.17 7.33 6.53
CA LEU A 7 -8.08 7.13 7.47
C LEU A 7 -8.62 6.59 8.79
N HIS A 8 -8.04 5.49 9.27
CA HIS A 8 -8.54 4.71 10.39
C HIS A 8 -7.46 4.43 11.44
N TRP A 9 -7.91 3.91 12.59
CA TRP A 9 -7.12 2.97 13.36
C TRP A 9 -7.84 1.63 13.47
N THR A 10 -7.14 0.60 13.93
CA THR A 10 -7.70 -0.75 14.02
C THR A 10 -8.34 -1.05 15.38
N ALA A 11 -8.06 -0.25 16.41
CA ALA A 11 -8.37 -0.56 17.82
C ALA A 11 -7.72 -1.88 18.29
N THR A 12 -6.46 -2.10 17.91
CA THR A 12 -5.69 -3.31 18.19
C THR A 12 -4.25 -2.97 18.65
N PRO A 13 -3.46 -3.98 19.07
CA PRO A 13 -2.03 -3.77 19.30
C PRO A 13 -1.26 -3.39 18.03
N TYR A 14 -0.04 -2.88 18.22
CA TYR A 14 0.83 -2.33 17.18
C TYR A 14 1.27 -3.31 16.08
N ASP A 15 1.21 -4.61 16.34
CA ASP A 15 1.64 -5.68 15.45
C ASP A 15 0.47 -6.36 14.71
N TRP A 16 -0.75 -5.87 14.91
CA TRP A 16 -1.92 -6.46 14.28
C TRP A 16 -1.98 -6.12 12.79
N ILE A 17 -1.80 -7.12 11.94
CA ILE A 17 -1.91 -7.02 10.48
C ILE A 17 -2.84 -8.12 9.98
N ARG A 18 -4.00 -7.77 9.43
CA ARG A 18 -4.95 -8.74 8.84
C ARG A 18 -5.64 -8.20 7.59
N PRO A 19 -5.69 -9.00 6.50
CA PRO A 19 -6.43 -8.61 5.30
C PRO A 19 -7.94 -8.62 5.56
N GLY A 20 -8.66 -7.79 4.81
CA GLY A 20 -10.13 -7.92 4.60
C GLY A 20 -10.89 -6.63 4.89
N HIS A 21 -10.38 -5.81 5.81
CA HIS A 21 -11.03 -4.56 6.22
C HIS A 21 -10.37 -3.32 5.62
N TYR A 22 -9.03 -3.28 5.59
CA TYR A 22 -8.28 -2.12 5.15
C TYR A 22 -7.41 -2.46 3.94
N HIS A 23 -7.23 -1.49 3.06
CA HIS A 23 -6.33 -1.62 1.93
C HIS A 23 -4.88 -1.61 2.41
N SER A 24 -4.58 -0.76 3.39
CA SER A 24 -3.29 -0.76 4.05
C SER A 24 -3.40 -0.63 5.56
N ILE A 25 -2.51 -1.29 6.28
CA ILE A 25 -2.35 -1.19 7.73
C ILE A 25 -0.92 -0.76 8.05
N ILE A 26 -0.75 0.24 8.90
CA ILE A 26 0.54 0.75 9.34
C ILE A 26 0.87 0.20 10.74
N SER A 27 1.89 -0.63 10.90
CA SER A 27 2.36 -1.16 12.19
C SER A 27 2.97 -0.06 13.08
N GLY A 28 3.11 -0.33 14.38
CA GLY A 28 3.57 0.67 15.37
C GLY A 28 4.92 1.32 15.08
N ASP A 29 5.80 0.65 14.34
CA ASP A 29 7.10 1.14 13.86
C ASP A 29 7.00 2.02 12.59
N GLY A 30 5.80 2.27 12.07
CA GLY A 30 5.57 3.03 10.84
C GLY A 30 5.53 2.16 9.57
N ARG A 31 5.63 0.84 9.70
CA ARG A 31 5.49 -0.15 8.63
C ARG A 31 4.20 -0.11 7.82
N VAL A 32 4.16 0.32 6.56
CA VAL A 32 2.98 0.17 5.69
C VAL A 32 2.85 -1.26 5.13
N HIS A 33 1.79 -1.98 5.53
CA HIS A 33 1.37 -3.27 4.98
C HIS A 33 0.19 -3.07 4.03
N ARG A 34 0.40 -3.23 2.72
CA ARG A 34 -0.66 -3.09 1.70
C ARG A 34 -1.29 -4.46 1.44
N LEU A 35 -2.54 -4.62 1.85
CA LEU A 35 -3.25 -5.89 1.95
C LEU A 35 -4.21 -6.13 0.78
N HIS A 36 -4.70 -5.05 0.16
CA HIS A 36 -5.63 -5.08 -0.97
C HIS A 36 -5.30 -3.98 -1.99
N ASP A 37 -5.64 -4.25 -3.25
CA ASP A 37 -5.55 -3.29 -4.37
C ASP A 37 -6.47 -2.08 -4.10
N TYR A 38 -5.95 -0.88 -4.28
CA TYR A 38 -6.65 0.40 -4.06
C TYR A 38 -7.83 0.66 -5.02
N ASN A 39 -8.01 -0.17 -6.04
CA ASN A 39 -9.14 -0.10 -6.97
C ASN A 39 -10.26 -1.09 -6.62
N VAL A 40 -10.10 -1.90 -5.56
CA VAL A 40 -11.08 -2.91 -5.16
C VAL A 40 -11.90 -2.41 -3.97
N ASP A 41 -13.22 -2.45 -4.09
CA ASP A 41 -14.10 -2.15 -2.96
C ASP A 41 -13.96 -3.22 -1.85
N LEU A 42 -13.64 -2.77 -0.64
CA LEU A 42 -13.64 -3.63 0.55
C LEU A 42 -15.00 -3.59 1.25
N PRO A 43 -15.47 -4.72 1.81
CA PRO A 43 -16.87 -4.82 2.23
C PRO A 43 -17.22 -4.00 3.48
N ALA A 44 -16.26 -3.71 4.36
CA ALA A 44 -16.57 -3.18 5.69
C ALA A 44 -15.41 -2.44 6.39
N HIS A 45 -15.20 -1.17 6.05
CA HIS A 45 -14.37 -0.24 6.85
C HIS A 45 -15.11 1.04 7.26
N THR A 46 -15.91 1.64 6.37
CA THR A 46 -16.66 2.87 6.62
C THR A 46 -18.13 2.67 6.24
N TYR A 47 -18.99 2.57 7.25
CA TYR A 47 -20.43 2.32 7.05
C TYR A 47 -21.05 3.34 6.08
N GLY A 48 -21.79 2.83 5.07
CA GLY A 48 -22.43 3.63 4.04
C GLY A 48 -21.49 4.28 3.01
N ARG A 49 -20.17 4.06 3.11
CA ARG A 49 -19.15 4.79 2.33
C ARG A 49 -18.06 3.91 1.69
N ASN A 50 -18.18 2.58 1.76
CA ASN A 50 -17.17 1.63 1.28
C ASN A 50 -16.97 1.56 -0.25
N ARG A 51 -17.94 2.02 -1.05
CA ARG A 51 -17.84 1.93 -2.52
C ARG A 51 -16.99 3.05 -3.08
N ASN A 52 -16.17 2.73 -4.08
CA ASN A 52 -15.22 3.65 -4.70
C ASN A 52 -14.42 4.39 -3.63
N SER A 53 -13.80 3.64 -2.72
CA SER A 53 -13.08 4.18 -1.58
C SER A 53 -11.87 3.35 -1.19
N ILE A 54 -10.88 4.01 -0.59
CA ILE A 54 -9.61 3.44 -0.16
C ILE A 54 -9.50 3.61 1.35
N ALA A 55 -9.04 2.58 2.05
CA ALA A 55 -9.00 2.54 3.51
C ALA A 55 -7.57 2.30 4.00
N LEU A 56 -7.01 3.28 4.71
CA LEU A 56 -5.66 3.23 5.28
C LEU A 56 -5.78 3.30 6.79
N SER A 57 -5.15 2.40 7.53
CA SER A 57 -5.34 2.28 8.98
C SER A 57 -4.04 2.19 9.75
N CYS A 58 -3.93 2.82 10.91
CA CYS A 58 -2.86 2.53 11.87
C CYS A 58 -3.23 1.35 12.77
N ALA A 59 -2.32 0.39 12.94
CA ALA A 59 -2.45 -0.66 13.95
C ALA A 59 -2.21 -0.08 15.34
N CYS A 60 -3.23 0.46 16.01
CA CYS A 60 -3.08 1.08 17.33
C CYS A 60 -4.44 1.14 18.05
N MET A 61 -4.47 1.78 19.22
CA MET A 61 -5.63 1.95 20.10
C MET A 61 -6.18 0.67 20.72
N GLY A 62 -5.42 -0.43 20.72
CA GLY A 62 -5.77 -1.68 21.40
C GLY A 62 -5.44 -1.72 22.90
N GLY A 63 -5.20 -0.56 23.52
CA GLY A 63 -4.90 -0.46 24.95
C GLY A 63 -6.08 -0.87 25.84
N VAL A 64 -5.80 -1.58 26.94
CA VAL A 64 -6.80 -2.00 27.94
C VAL A 64 -6.26 -1.66 29.34
N PRO A 65 -7.06 -1.03 30.24
CA PRO A 65 -8.45 -0.60 30.04
C PRO A 65 -8.59 0.70 29.24
N ASP A 66 -7.49 1.42 28.99
CA ASP A 66 -7.47 2.69 28.27
C ASP A 66 -6.83 2.52 26.88
N PRO A 67 -7.58 2.73 25.77
CA PRO A 67 -7.06 2.69 24.40
C PRO A 67 -5.81 3.57 24.20
N TRP A 68 -5.74 4.70 24.91
CA TRP A 68 -4.62 5.64 24.83
C TRP A 68 -3.32 5.15 25.47
N THR A 69 -3.28 3.94 26.00
CA THR A 69 -2.01 3.27 26.36
C THR A 69 -1.26 2.75 25.12
N GLN A 70 -1.92 2.64 23.97
CA GLN A 70 -1.31 2.35 22.67
C GLN A 70 -1.76 3.40 21.62
N PRO A 71 -1.42 4.68 21.79
CA PRO A 71 -1.81 5.74 20.85
C PRO A 71 -1.18 5.53 19.46
N PRO A 72 -1.68 6.20 18.39
CA PRO A 72 -0.93 6.26 17.14
C PRO A 72 0.49 6.80 17.39
N THR A 73 1.51 6.11 16.88
CA THR A 73 2.90 6.57 16.99
C THR A 73 3.20 7.64 15.94
N ASP A 74 4.23 8.46 16.15
CA ASP A 74 4.68 9.44 15.15
C ASP A 74 5.10 8.76 13.84
N ALA A 75 5.72 7.58 13.93
CA ALA A 75 6.09 6.77 12.77
C ALA A 75 4.84 6.31 12.00
N GLN A 76 3.81 5.85 12.70
CA GLN A 76 2.53 5.49 12.09
C GLN A 76 1.88 6.67 11.37
N LEU A 77 1.78 7.82 12.03
CA LEU A 77 1.14 9.01 11.47
C LEU A 77 1.91 9.54 10.25
N SER A 78 3.24 9.51 10.31
CA SER A 78 4.09 9.92 9.18
C SER A 78 3.89 9.00 7.98
N SER A 79 3.94 7.68 8.19
CA SER A 79 3.72 6.69 7.13
C SER A 79 2.29 6.69 6.58
N LEU A 80 1.28 6.91 7.43
CA LEU A 80 -0.10 7.09 6.99
C LEU A 80 -0.22 8.28 6.03
N CYS A 81 0.40 9.41 6.35
CA CYS A 81 0.40 10.60 5.48
C CYS A 81 1.18 10.35 4.18
N SER A 82 2.34 9.72 4.26
CA SER A 82 3.14 9.35 3.08
C SER A 82 2.41 8.40 2.16
N GLU A 83 1.73 7.39 2.70
CA GLU A 83 0.94 6.45 1.91
C GLU A 83 -0.27 7.14 1.27
N ALA A 84 -1.01 7.94 2.03
CA ALA A 84 -2.14 8.71 1.48
C ALA A 84 -1.68 9.66 0.37
N ALA A 85 -0.52 10.31 0.51
CA ALA A 85 0.06 11.15 -0.55
C ALA A 85 0.48 10.33 -1.77
N ALA A 86 1.06 9.14 -1.58
CA ALA A 86 1.42 8.25 -2.70
C ALA A 86 0.17 7.79 -3.48
N VAL A 87 -0.90 7.42 -2.77
CA VAL A 87 -2.20 7.07 -3.38
C VAL A 87 -2.80 8.28 -4.12
N ALA A 88 -2.78 9.46 -3.50
CA ALA A 88 -3.25 10.68 -4.14
C ALA A 88 -2.51 10.93 -5.47
N ARG A 89 -1.18 10.78 -5.50
CA ARG A 89 -0.39 10.90 -6.74
C ARG A 89 -0.78 9.86 -7.79
N SER A 90 -0.98 8.60 -7.40
CA SER A 90 -1.38 7.56 -8.36
C SER A 90 -2.75 7.83 -8.99
N LEU A 91 -3.61 8.56 -8.28
CA LEU A 91 -4.91 9.04 -8.76
C LEU A 91 -4.83 10.39 -9.51
N GLY A 92 -3.63 10.95 -9.67
CA GLY A 92 -3.39 12.23 -10.32
C GLY A 92 -3.84 13.44 -9.50
N TRP A 93 -3.89 13.32 -8.17
CA TRP A 93 -4.33 14.41 -7.30
C TRP A 93 -3.21 15.38 -6.93
N GLY A 94 -3.51 16.68 -7.00
CA GLY A 94 -2.68 17.75 -6.46
C GLY A 94 -2.96 18.05 -4.99
N ALA A 95 -2.11 18.88 -4.37
CA ALA A 95 -2.28 19.27 -2.96
C ALA A 95 -3.59 20.04 -2.70
N ASP A 96 -4.07 20.83 -3.66
CA ASP A 96 -5.34 21.54 -3.62
C ASP A 96 -6.57 20.60 -3.55
N GLN A 97 -6.38 19.35 -3.96
CA GLN A 97 -7.42 18.34 -3.97
C GLN A 97 -7.48 17.49 -2.70
N ILE A 98 -6.56 17.68 -1.76
CA ILE A 98 -6.60 17.04 -0.45
C ILE A 98 -7.54 17.83 0.46
N THR A 99 -8.83 17.57 0.28
CA THR A 99 -9.94 18.21 1.01
C THR A 99 -10.73 17.18 1.83
N VAL A 100 -11.65 17.64 2.67
CA VAL A 100 -12.51 16.75 3.47
C VAL A 100 -13.39 15.86 2.60
N GLU A 101 -13.71 16.24 1.35
CA GLU A 101 -14.50 15.39 0.45
C GLU A 101 -13.68 14.22 -0.13
N ARG A 102 -12.34 14.31 -0.11
CA ARG A 102 -11.43 13.32 -0.70
C ARG A 102 -10.61 12.54 0.30
N VAL A 103 -10.28 13.13 1.44
CA VAL A 103 -9.51 12.50 2.52
C VAL A 103 -10.16 12.80 3.86
N MET A 104 -10.75 11.78 4.46
CA MET A 104 -11.49 11.86 5.73
C MET A 104 -10.90 10.89 6.75
N THR A 105 -10.91 11.27 8.02
CA THR A 105 -10.84 10.25 9.08
C THR A 105 -12.17 9.51 9.22
N HIS A 106 -12.18 8.33 9.84
CA HIS A 106 -13.45 7.67 10.16
C HIS A 106 -14.32 8.55 11.08
N ALA A 107 -13.72 9.29 12.02
CA ALA A 107 -14.48 10.24 12.84
C ALA A 107 -15.25 11.25 11.98
N GLU A 108 -14.59 11.81 10.96
CA GLU A 108 -15.21 12.79 10.05
C GLU A 108 -16.26 12.15 9.16
N ALA A 109 -15.99 10.96 8.62
CA ALA A 109 -16.92 10.22 7.78
C ALA A 109 -18.18 9.81 8.54
N ALA A 110 -18.02 9.32 9.78
CA ALA A 110 -19.09 8.97 10.70
C ALA A 110 -20.00 10.16 11.05
N SER A 111 -19.45 11.37 10.95
CA SER A 111 -20.15 12.63 11.25
C SER A 111 -20.60 13.39 10.00
N ASN A 112 -20.50 12.80 8.81
CA ASN A 112 -20.87 13.44 7.53
C ASN A 112 -20.23 14.82 7.33
N ARG A 113 -18.96 14.99 7.72
CA ARG A 113 -18.26 16.30 7.72
C ARG A 113 -17.99 16.85 6.32
N ASP A 114 -18.12 16.02 5.30
CA ASP A 114 -18.09 16.38 3.88
C ASP A 114 -19.41 16.97 3.36
N GLY A 115 -20.40 17.17 4.24
CA GLY A 115 -21.72 17.71 3.89
C GLY A 115 -22.65 16.71 3.21
N ARG A 116 -22.23 15.46 3.03
CA ARG A 116 -23.05 14.40 2.45
C ARG A 116 -23.79 13.63 3.53
N TRP A 117 -25.12 13.64 3.52
CA TRP A 117 -25.92 12.83 4.44
C TRP A 117 -25.96 11.36 3.99
N MET A 118 -25.04 10.54 4.51
CA MET A 118 -24.92 9.12 4.14
C MET A 118 -25.62 8.18 5.13
N HIS A 119 -25.75 8.61 6.39
CA HIS A 119 -26.26 7.85 7.53
C HIS A 119 -26.47 8.81 8.72
N ASP A 120 -27.13 8.35 9.78
CA ASP A 120 -27.17 9.09 11.04
C ASP A 120 -25.76 9.28 11.61
N ASN A 121 -25.56 10.34 12.41
CA ASN A 121 -24.25 10.68 12.95
C ASN A 121 -23.85 9.71 14.08
N TYR A 122 -22.96 8.76 13.77
CA TYR A 122 -22.36 7.83 14.74
C TYR A 122 -20.92 8.22 15.12
N GLY A 123 -20.52 9.44 14.76
CA GLY A 123 -19.20 9.97 15.05
C GLY A 123 -19.07 10.52 16.47
N PRO A 124 -18.03 11.31 16.76
CA PRO A 124 -17.75 11.84 18.08
C PRO A 124 -18.92 12.61 18.72
N VAL A 125 -19.11 12.41 20.03
CA VAL A 125 -20.13 13.11 20.82
C VAL A 125 -19.97 14.62 20.76
N ILE A 126 -18.72 15.11 20.74
CA ILE A 126 -18.43 16.55 20.61
C ILE A 126 -18.89 17.14 19.27
N TRP A 127 -19.17 16.30 18.27
CA TRP A 127 -19.75 16.66 16.98
C TRP A 127 -21.22 16.27 16.87
N GLY A 128 -21.89 15.97 17.99
CA GLY A 128 -23.31 15.63 18.06
C GLY A 128 -23.65 14.20 17.65
N GLY A 129 -22.65 13.31 17.55
CA GLY A 129 -22.86 11.89 17.26
C GLY A 129 -23.01 11.03 18.51
N THR A 130 -23.23 9.74 18.31
CA THR A 130 -23.38 8.74 19.39
C THR A 130 -22.07 8.20 19.96
N GLY A 131 -20.92 8.50 19.32
CA GLY A 131 -19.58 8.25 19.86
C GLY A 131 -18.95 6.90 19.48
N GLU A 132 -19.58 6.11 18.62
CA GLU A 132 -19.10 4.77 18.25
C GLU A 132 -17.84 4.79 17.40
N ARG A 133 -17.63 5.84 16.61
CA ARG A 133 -16.39 6.02 15.83
C ARG A 133 -15.80 7.40 16.05
N TRP A 134 -14.54 7.39 16.48
CA TRP A 134 -13.77 8.60 16.77
C TRP A 134 -12.33 8.49 16.26
N ASP A 135 -12.12 7.59 15.30
CA ASP A 135 -10.81 7.30 14.74
C ASP A 135 -10.14 8.56 14.22
N LEU A 136 -8.92 8.79 14.72
CA LEU A 136 -8.08 9.93 14.37
C LEU A 136 -8.78 11.29 14.55
N LEU A 137 -9.77 11.37 15.46
CA LEU A 137 -10.29 12.64 15.96
C LEU A 137 -9.17 13.45 16.62
N GLN A 138 -8.39 12.77 17.45
CA GLN A 138 -7.17 13.26 18.09
C GLN A 138 -6.01 12.35 17.66
N LEU A 139 -4.85 12.95 17.37
CA LEU A 139 -3.66 12.19 16.98
C LEU A 139 -2.77 11.80 18.17
N SER A 140 -3.04 12.38 19.34
CA SER A 140 -2.33 12.12 20.59
C SER A 140 -3.28 12.25 21.78
N LYS A 141 -2.93 11.63 22.91
CA LYS A 141 -3.75 11.67 24.13
C LYS A 141 -3.93 13.11 24.58
N ASN A 142 -5.18 13.54 24.74
CA ASN A 142 -5.56 14.92 25.08
C ASN A 142 -5.13 15.97 24.04
N GLY A 143 -4.83 15.56 22.81
CA GLY A 143 -4.49 16.46 21.71
C GLY A 143 -5.70 17.26 21.19
N ALA A 144 -5.47 18.09 20.18
CA ALA A 144 -6.56 18.80 19.51
C ALA A 144 -7.49 17.83 18.76
N THR A 145 -8.77 18.19 18.67
CA THR A 145 -9.87 17.39 18.08
C THR A 145 -10.04 17.65 16.58
N ASP A 146 -8.97 18.03 15.91
CA ASP A 146 -8.88 18.39 14.49
C ASP A 146 -7.91 17.45 13.74
N GLY A 147 -7.78 16.20 14.18
CA GLY A 147 -6.82 15.24 13.63
C GLY A 147 -6.92 15.07 12.11
N GLY A 148 -8.13 15.12 11.54
CA GLY A 148 -8.34 15.11 10.09
C GLY A 148 -7.72 16.30 9.36
N GLU A 149 -7.87 17.53 9.90
CA GLU A 149 -7.22 18.73 9.36
C GLU A 149 -5.69 18.60 9.42
N GLN A 150 -5.16 18.17 10.56
CA GLN A 150 -3.73 17.97 10.74
C GLN A 150 -3.15 16.96 9.74
N LEU A 151 -3.83 15.82 9.53
CA LEU A 151 -3.41 14.80 8.56
C LEU A 151 -3.48 15.34 7.13
N ARG A 152 -4.57 16.01 6.75
CA ARG A 152 -4.68 16.65 5.42
C ARG A 152 -3.55 17.65 5.19
N HIS A 153 -3.22 18.51 6.15
CA HIS A 153 -2.11 19.45 6.02
C HIS A 153 -0.76 18.76 5.80
N ARG A 154 -0.48 17.65 6.51
CA ARG A 154 0.74 16.85 6.30
C ARG A 154 0.79 16.23 4.91
N ILE A 155 -0.32 15.64 4.44
CA ILE A 155 -0.43 15.07 3.09
C ILE A 155 -0.22 16.15 2.02
N GLN A 156 -0.86 17.32 2.18
CA GLN A 156 -0.67 18.47 1.29
C GLN A 156 0.79 18.93 1.23
N ALA A 157 1.47 19.01 2.37
CA ALA A 157 2.88 19.37 2.42
C ALA A 157 3.73 18.37 1.64
N LEU A 158 3.51 17.07 1.81
CA LEU A 158 4.21 16.01 1.07
C LEU A 158 4.00 16.10 -0.45
N LEU A 159 2.79 16.43 -0.89
CA LEU A 159 2.50 16.61 -2.32
C LEU A 159 3.21 17.86 -2.88
N ARG A 160 3.20 18.98 -2.16
CA ARG A 160 3.92 20.21 -2.57
C ARG A 160 5.43 20.04 -2.58
N GLU A 161 5.97 19.31 -1.61
CA GLU A 161 7.40 19.02 -1.55
C GLU A 161 7.85 18.13 -2.71
N SER A 162 7.06 17.15 -3.14
CA SER A 162 7.42 16.36 -4.32
C SER A 162 7.38 17.17 -5.62
N ASP A 163 6.51 18.17 -5.72
CA ASP A 163 6.50 19.09 -6.87
C ASP A 163 7.74 20.01 -6.88
N ALA A 164 8.38 20.20 -5.72
CA ALA A 164 9.53 21.07 -5.52
C ALA A 164 10.88 20.33 -5.40
N ARG A 165 10.87 19.01 -5.16
CA ARG A 165 12.08 18.19 -5.18
C ARG A 165 12.52 18.01 -6.65
N PRO A 166 13.82 18.16 -6.98
CA PRO A 166 14.33 17.56 -8.21
C PRO A 166 13.93 16.09 -8.16
N GLU A 167 13.51 15.51 -9.30
CA GLU A 167 13.20 14.08 -9.44
C GLU A 167 14.05 13.27 -8.45
N GLN A 168 13.42 12.76 -7.39
CA GLN A 168 14.08 11.90 -6.42
C GLN A 168 14.80 10.83 -7.24
N GLU A 169 16.15 10.74 -7.15
CA GLU A 169 17.00 9.99 -8.08
C GLU A 169 16.29 8.67 -8.42
N LEU A 170 15.65 8.62 -9.59
CA LEU A 170 14.80 7.51 -9.98
C LEU A 170 15.61 6.24 -9.75
N LEU A 171 15.02 5.21 -9.14
CA LEU A 171 15.78 3.99 -8.85
C LEU A 171 16.56 3.58 -10.09
N ALA A 172 17.88 3.72 -9.98
CA ALA A 172 18.79 3.60 -11.10
C ALA A 172 19.37 2.20 -11.08
N PHE A 173 19.26 1.51 -12.22
CA PHE A 173 20.02 0.30 -12.43
C PHE A 173 21.46 0.69 -12.73
N ARG A 174 22.39 0.19 -11.91
CA ARG A 174 23.82 0.50 -11.96
C ARG A 174 24.63 -0.55 -12.73
N GLY A 175 24.03 -1.68 -13.07
CA GLY A 175 24.67 -2.72 -13.86
C GLY A 175 23.75 -3.89 -14.17
N ILE A 176 24.21 -4.73 -15.11
CA ILE A 176 23.58 -5.99 -15.47
C ILE A 176 24.49 -7.11 -14.96
N THR A 177 23.89 -8.14 -14.38
CA THR A 177 24.55 -9.40 -14.07
C THR A 177 23.67 -10.57 -14.48
N THR A 178 24.19 -11.78 -14.37
CA THR A 178 23.46 -13.01 -14.69
C THR A 178 23.38 -13.88 -13.44
N ILE A 179 22.18 -14.39 -13.16
CA ILE A 179 21.96 -15.42 -12.15
C ILE A 179 21.54 -16.73 -12.80
N GLN A 180 21.68 -17.84 -12.07
CA GLN A 180 21.05 -19.09 -12.47
C GLN A 180 19.63 -19.16 -11.94
N ALA A 181 18.65 -19.47 -12.79
CA ALA A 181 17.27 -19.75 -12.38
C ALA A 181 16.78 -21.03 -13.06
N ARG A 182 16.43 -22.08 -12.31
CA ARG A 182 16.16 -23.44 -12.83
C ARG A 182 17.26 -23.95 -13.79
N GLY A 183 18.52 -23.77 -13.41
CA GLY A 183 19.68 -24.23 -14.17
C GLY A 183 19.91 -23.53 -15.52
N ARG A 184 19.21 -22.41 -15.79
CA ARG A 184 19.40 -21.57 -16.98
C ARG A 184 19.79 -20.17 -16.55
N GLU A 185 20.61 -19.51 -17.36
CA GLU A 185 20.97 -18.10 -17.15
C GLU A 185 19.75 -17.19 -17.23
N LEU A 186 19.69 -16.20 -16.33
CA LEU A 186 18.70 -15.13 -16.30
C LEU A 186 19.42 -13.81 -16.06
N SER A 187 19.28 -12.86 -16.98
CA SER A 187 19.84 -11.51 -16.82
C SER A 187 19.03 -10.71 -15.81
N VAL A 188 19.73 -10.07 -14.88
CA VAL A 188 19.14 -9.22 -13.84
C VAL A 188 19.87 -7.88 -13.78
N GLN A 189 19.16 -6.86 -13.36
CA GLN A 189 19.69 -5.52 -13.13
C GLN A 189 19.98 -5.33 -11.64
N LEU A 190 21.06 -4.62 -11.31
CA LEU A 190 21.40 -4.28 -9.94
C LEU A 190 21.04 -2.83 -9.65
N ASP A 191 20.36 -2.56 -8.55
CA ASP A 191 20.19 -1.19 -8.06
C ASP A 191 21.42 -0.69 -7.28
N SER A 192 21.40 0.56 -6.82
CA SER A 192 22.49 1.17 -6.05
C SER A 192 22.79 0.49 -4.71
N LEU A 193 21.88 -0.36 -4.22
CA LEU A 193 22.03 -1.14 -2.99
C LEU A 193 22.45 -2.59 -3.29
N GLY A 194 22.71 -2.93 -4.56
CA GLY A 194 23.09 -4.27 -4.98
C GLY A 194 21.92 -5.26 -5.04
N ARG A 195 20.67 -4.80 -4.94
CA ARG A 195 19.50 -5.69 -5.04
C ARG A 195 19.26 -6.04 -6.50
N SER A 196 18.92 -7.31 -6.74
CA SER A 196 18.65 -7.81 -8.10
C SER A 196 17.20 -7.60 -8.51
N TRP A 197 17.01 -7.08 -9.73
CA TRP A 197 15.74 -6.81 -10.37
C TRP A 197 15.65 -7.55 -11.70
N ALA A 198 14.51 -8.14 -12.02
CA ALA A 198 14.25 -8.76 -13.32
C ALA A 198 12.90 -8.33 -13.86
N LEU A 199 12.64 -8.61 -15.13
CA LEU A 199 11.28 -8.51 -15.61
C LEU A 199 10.40 -9.52 -14.89
N ALA A 200 9.22 -9.04 -14.49
CA ALA A 200 8.21 -9.91 -13.94
C ALA A 200 7.78 -10.98 -14.96
N SER A 201 7.68 -10.63 -16.25
CA SER A 201 7.39 -11.60 -17.32
C SER A 201 8.45 -12.69 -17.43
N ASP A 202 9.74 -12.33 -17.46
CA ASP A 202 10.83 -13.31 -17.62
C ASP A 202 10.86 -14.31 -16.47
N LEU A 203 10.58 -13.83 -15.25
CA LEU A 203 10.46 -14.68 -14.06
C LEU A 203 9.22 -15.57 -14.14
N LEU A 204 8.05 -15.02 -14.48
CA LEU A 204 6.81 -15.82 -14.61
C LEU A 204 6.94 -16.89 -15.69
N GLU A 205 7.53 -16.57 -16.84
CA GLU A 205 7.81 -17.52 -17.93
C GLU A 205 8.82 -18.58 -17.49
N ARG A 206 9.88 -18.20 -16.75
CA ARG A 206 10.88 -19.16 -16.23
C ARG A 206 10.25 -20.24 -15.35
N TYR A 207 9.22 -19.87 -14.61
CA TYR A 207 8.50 -20.74 -13.69
C TYR A 207 7.18 -21.26 -14.26
N GLU A 208 6.94 -21.09 -15.57
CA GLU A 208 5.77 -21.61 -16.28
C GLU A 208 4.43 -21.16 -15.65
N LEU A 209 4.40 -19.93 -15.12
CA LEU A 209 3.24 -19.36 -14.46
C LEU A 209 2.42 -18.56 -15.46
N PRO A 210 1.16 -18.97 -15.77
CA PRO A 210 0.34 -18.23 -16.71
C PRO A 210 -0.01 -16.86 -16.13
N PHE A 211 0.12 -15.82 -16.96
CA PHE A 211 -0.20 -14.46 -16.55
C PHE A 211 -0.86 -13.65 -17.68
N ALA A 212 -1.55 -12.59 -17.30
CA ALA A 212 -2.09 -11.58 -18.21
C ALA A 212 -1.78 -10.17 -17.69
N TRP A 213 -1.44 -9.25 -18.61
CA TRP A 213 -1.27 -7.85 -18.29
C TRP A 213 -2.59 -7.09 -18.42
N ASP A 214 -3.00 -6.41 -17.35
CA ASP A 214 -4.09 -5.45 -17.34
C ASP A 214 -3.51 -4.02 -17.34
N ALA A 215 -3.53 -3.41 -18.52
CA ALA A 215 -3.01 -2.06 -18.72
C ALA A 215 -3.83 -0.99 -17.98
N SER A 216 -5.13 -1.24 -17.75
CA SER A 216 -6.04 -0.25 -17.13
C SER A 216 -5.71 -0.05 -15.66
N HIS A 217 -5.31 -1.12 -14.99
CA HIS A 217 -4.98 -1.12 -13.57
C HIS A 217 -3.48 -1.32 -13.28
N ARG A 218 -2.64 -1.40 -14.33
CA ARG A 218 -1.20 -1.66 -14.23
C ARG A 218 -0.93 -2.92 -13.41
N ARG A 219 -1.53 -4.04 -13.82
CA ARG A 219 -1.58 -5.27 -13.03
C ARG A 219 -1.17 -6.50 -13.81
N LEU A 220 -0.38 -7.37 -13.19
CA LEU A 220 -0.12 -8.74 -13.64
C LEU A 220 -1.05 -9.71 -12.91
N LEU A 221 -1.99 -10.28 -13.65
CA LEU A 221 -2.94 -11.28 -13.16
C LEU A 221 -2.37 -12.67 -13.38
N ILE A 222 -2.20 -13.45 -12.32
CA ILE A 222 -1.60 -14.78 -12.36
C ILE A 222 -2.66 -15.86 -12.21
N GLY A 223 -2.63 -16.85 -13.09
CA GLY A 223 -3.61 -17.95 -13.13
C GLY A 223 -3.35 -19.08 -12.13
N ALA A 224 -2.18 -19.12 -11.48
CA ALA A 224 -1.83 -20.19 -10.54
C ALA A 224 -2.48 -19.98 -9.16
N MET A 225 -3.33 -20.92 -8.74
CA MET A 225 -4.10 -20.86 -7.49
C MET A 225 -3.26 -21.08 -6.21
N ASP A 226 -2.06 -21.65 -6.33
CA ASP A 226 -1.24 -22.08 -5.19
C ASP A 226 -0.18 -21.05 -4.77
N VAL A 227 -0.52 -19.76 -4.83
CA VAL A 227 0.33 -18.68 -4.30
C VAL A 227 -0.34 -18.13 -3.05
N SER A 228 0.32 -18.31 -1.90
CA SER A 228 -0.08 -17.66 -0.65
C SER A 228 0.80 -16.43 -0.47
N PRO A 229 0.28 -15.20 -0.61
CA PRO A 229 1.06 -13.99 -0.43
C PRO A 229 1.76 -14.02 0.93
N THR A 230 3.07 -13.97 0.92
CA THR A 230 3.91 -13.87 2.11
C THR A 230 4.19 -12.41 2.39
N PHE A 231 3.20 -11.68 2.90
CA PHE A 231 3.31 -10.25 3.19
C PHE A 231 4.69 -9.83 3.77
N ARG A 232 5.48 -9.05 3.01
CA ARG A 232 6.79 -8.51 3.43
C ARG A 232 6.68 -7.01 3.73
N GLU A 233 7.07 -6.53 4.91
CA GLU A 233 8.42 -6.06 5.29
C GLU A 233 9.00 -5.01 4.35
N ASP A 234 9.64 -5.44 3.28
CA ASP A 234 10.52 -4.65 2.43
C ASP A 234 10.02 -4.49 0.98
N GLY A 235 8.78 -4.94 0.70
CA GLY A 235 8.17 -4.86 -0.61
C GLY A 235 8.28 -3.45 -1.21
N VAL A 236 8.50 -3.36 -2.52
CA VAL A 236 8.79 -2.13 -3.26
C VAL A 236 7.99 -0.93 -2.72
N GLN A 237 8.68 -0.08 -1.96
CA GLN A 237 8.09 1.10 -1.34
C GLN A 237 7.85 2.18 -2.41
N ALA A 238 6.79 2.98 -2.23
CA ALA A 238 6.42 4.06 -3.15
C ALA A 238 7.51 5.13 -3.38
N GLU A 239 8.62 5.07 -2.64
CA GLU A 239 9.72 6.04 -2.66
C GLU A 239 10.78 5.79 -3.76
N VAL A 240 10.60 4.78 -4.62
CA VAL A 240 11.59 4.44 -5.68
C VAL A 240 11.47 5.28 -6.96
N GLY A 241 10.54 6.25 -6.98
CA GLY A 241 10.39 7.26 -8.04
C GLY A 241 9.74 6.78 -9.35
N TRP A 242 9.53 5.47 -9.52
CA TRP A 242 8.86 4.91 -10.70
C TRP A 242 7.37 4.62 -10.44
N PRO A 243 6.49 4.71 -11.46
CA PRO A 243 5.14 4.19 -11.35
C PRO A 243 5.16 2.72 -10.92
N LEU A 244 4.21 2.30 -10.08
CA LEU A 244 4.16 0.93 -9.60
C LEU A 244 3.24 0.06 -10.47
N PHE A 245 3.50 -1.25 -10.49
CA PHE A 245 2.53 -2.26 -10.91
C PHE A 245 2.26 -3.24 -9.77
N GLU A 246 1.10 -3.88 -9.81
CA GLU A 246 0.72 -4.91 -8.85
C GLU A 246 0.66 -6.29 -9.51
N MET A 247 0.98 -7.32 -8.75
CA MET A 247 0.85 -8.72 -9.14
C MET A 247 -0.12 -9.40 -8.19
N SER A 248 -1.08 -10.14 -8.72
CA SER A 248 -2.13 -10.79 -7.92
C SER A 248 -2.64 -12.05 -8.59
N LEU A 249 -3.43 -12.85 -7.86
CA LEU A 249 -4.22 -13.92 -8.48
C LEU A 249 -5.32 -13.37 -9.40
N GLN A 250 -5.75 -14.17 -10.37
CA GLN A 250 -6.82 -13.86 -11.34
C GLN A 250 -8.23 -13.84 -10.73
N SER A 251 -8.39 -13.47 -9.45
CA SER A 251 -9.69 -13.25 -8.81
C SER A 251 -9.83 -11.81 -8.34
N GLY A 252 -11.02 -11.23 -8.50
CA GLY A 252 -11.25 -9.79 -8.36
C GLY A 252 -10.98 -9.21 -6.96
N SER A 253 -10.97 -10.06 -5.93
CA SER A 253 -10.67 -9.68 -4.54
C SER A 253 -9.41 -10.33 -4.00
N ALA A 254 -8.55 -10.88 -4.87
CA ALA A 254 -7.32 -11.51 -4.43
C ALA A 254 -6.38 -10.48 -3.79
N PRO A 255 -5.77 -10.81 -2.64
CA PRO A 255 -4.68 -10.01 -2.09
C PRO A 255 -3.57 -9.82 -3.13
N VAL A 256 -2.91 -8.67 -3.06
CA VAL A 256 -1.70 -8.40 -3.85
C VAL A 256 -0.61 -9.37 -3.39
N ILE A 257 -0.03 -10.09 -4.34
CA ILE A 257 1.09 -11.02 -4.12
C ILE A 257 2.39 -10.22 -4.03
N LEU A 258 2.63 -9.37 -5.03
CA LEU A 258 3.89 -8.65 -5.18
C LEU A 258 3.64 -7.29 -5.83
N ARG A 259 4.48 -6.31 -5.51
CA ARG A 259 4.54 -5.03 -6.22
C ARG A 259 5.90 -4.86 -6.87
N GLY A 260 5.91 -4.19 -8.02
CA GLY A 260 7.15 -3.81 -8.70
C GLY A 260 7.03 -2.43 -9.31
N ILE A 261 8.01 -2.08 -10.15
CA ILE A 261 8.09 -0.79 -10.84
C ILE A 261 7.79 -0.96 -12.33
N LEU A 262 7.18 0.06 -12.92
CA LEU A 262 7.06 0.23 -14.36
C LEU A 262 8.12 1.22 -14.83
N ARG A 263 8.92 0.77 -15.80
CA ARG A 263 9.91 1.63 -16.46
C ARG A 263 9.57 1.72 -17.94
N SER A 264 9.42 2.93 -18.42
CA SER A 264 9.25 3.19 -19.85
C SER A 264 10.55 2.85 -20.60
N GLY A 265 10.45 2.03 -21.62
CA GLY A 265 11.54 1.69 -22.55
C GLY A 265 11.14 1.95 -24.00
N ALA A 266 12.09 1.74 -24.92
CA ALA A 266 11.86 1.90 -26.36
C ALA A 266 10.69 1.03 -26.88
N ASP A 267 10.47 -0.13 -26.25
CA ASP A 267 9.43 -1.10 -26.62
C ASP A 267 8.15 -0.98 -25.75
N GLY A 268 8.00 0.12 -25.01
CA GLY A 268 6.87 0.37 -24.10
C GLY A 268 7.22 0.20 -22.61
N ASP A 269 6.21 0.33 -21.76
CA ASP A 269 6.35 0.19 -20.31
C ASP A 269 6.61 -1.26 -19.93
N ARG A 270 7.67 -1.50 -19.15
CA ARG A 270 8.07 -2.82 -18.69
C ARG A 270 7.95 -2.95 -17.18
N ALA A 271 7.37 -4.05 -16.73
CA ALA A 271 7.15 -4.39 -15.32
C ALA A 271 8.37 -5.12 -14.71
N TRP A 272 9.00 -4.53 -13.69
CA TRP A 272 10.17 -5.06 -13.01
C TRP A 272 9.90 -5.32 -11.53
N CYS A 273 10.29 -6.48 -11.02
CA CYS A 273 10.21 -6.81 -9.59
C CYS A 273 11.58 -7.20 -9.03
N ARG A 274 11.72 -7.15 -7.70
CA ARG A 274 12.91 -7.68 -7.04
C ARG A 274 12.90 -9.20 -7.11
N VAL A 275 14.05 -9.76 -7.48
CA VAL A 275 14.21 -11.19 -7.74
C VAL A 275 13.97 -12.04 -6.50
N VAL A 276 14.52 -11.62 -5.35
CA VAL A 276 14.39 -12.35 -4.08
C VAL A 276 12.95 -12.29 -3.56
N GLU A 277 12.27 -11.14 -3.71
CA GLU A 277 10.86 -11.00 -3.34
C GLU A 277 9.98 -11.92 -4.18
N PHE A 278 10.18 -11.94 -5.51
CA PHE A 278 9.49 -12.89 -6.37
C PHE A 278 9.75 -14.33 -5.95
N ALA A 279 10.99 -14.69 -5.66
CA ALA A 279 11.29 -16.06 -5.28
C ALA A 279 10.54 -16.49 -4.02
N GLU A 280 10.50 -15.66 -2.99
CA GLU A 280 9.82 -15.98 -1.74
C GLU A 280 8.29 -16.06 -1.89
N GLU A 281 7.66 -15.09 -2.56
CA GLU A 281 6.20 -15.07 -2.78
C GLU A 281 5.71 -16.34 -3.51
N PHE A 282 6.54 -16.85 -4.43
CA PHE A 282 6.22 -18.04 -5.20
C PHE A 282 6.81 -19.32 -4.60
N GLY A 283 7.35 -19.28 -3.38
CA GLY A 283 7.90 -20.44 -2.68
C GLY A 283 9.11 -21.06 -3.38
N ILE A 284 9.86 -20.29 -4.15
CA ILE A 284 11.06 -20.69 -4.89
C ILE A 284 12.26 -20.71 -3.95
N SER A 285 13.07 -21.75 -4.03
CA SER A 285 14.31 -21.85 -3.24
C SER A 285 15.34 -20.82 -3.73
N VAL A 286 15.99 -20.11 -2.81
CA VAL A 286 17.01 -19.10 -3.12
C VAL A 286 18.34 -19.52 -2.47
N GLY A 287 19.45 -19.32 -3.18
CA GLY A 287 20.78 -19.34 -2.59
C GLY A 287 21.55 -18.06 -2.90
N PHE A 288 22.53 -17.75 -2.05
CA PHE A 288 23.36 -16.55 -2.12
C PHE A 288 24.83 -16.93 -2.38
N ASP A 289 25.60 -15.98 -2.92
CA ASP A 289 27.04 -16.09 -3.23
C ASP A 289 27.45 -17.25 -4.18
N PRO A 290 27.07 -17.21 -5.48
CA PRO A 290 26.28 -16.17 -6.15
C PRO A 290 24.77 -16.36 -5.96
N LEU A 291 23.98 -15.31 -6.21
CA LEU A 291 22.51 -15.41 -6.20
C LEU A 291 22.04 -16.42 -7.25
N TRP A 292 21.19 -17.36 -6.86
CA TRP A 292 20.51 -18.29 -7.77
C TRP A 292 19.09 -18.64 -7.28
N LEU A 293 18.22 -18.99 -8.23
CA LEU A 293 16.86 -19.45 -7.99
C LEU A 293 16.70 -20.93 -8.38
N GLY A 294 16.18 -21.71 -7.44
CA GLY A 294 15.92 -23.14 -7.58
C GLY A 294 14.51 -23.45 -8.05
N GLU A 295 14.00 -24.60 -7.60
CA GLU A 295 12.63 -25.04 -7.87
C GLU A 295 11.62 -24.37 -6.92
N ARG A 296 10.38 -24.26 -7.42
CA ARG A 296 9.20 -23.84 -6.65
C ARG A 296 8.75 -24.97 -5.73
N ARG A 297 8.55 -24.67 -4.44
CA ARG A 297 8.01 -25.63 -3.46
C ARG A 297 6.53 -25.83 -3.72
N GLY A 298 6.11 -27.10 -3.85
CA GLY A 298 4.71 -27.47 -4.08
C GLY A 298 4.27 -27.51 -5.55
N GLY A 299 5.20 -27.44 -6.50
CA GLY A 299 5.00 -27.81 -7.90
C GLY A 299 5.57 -29.19 -8.22
#